data_AF-A0A239BUA3-F1
#
_entry.id   AF-A0A239BUA3-F1
#
_cell.length_a   1.000
_cell.length_b   1.000
_cell.length_c   1.000
_cell.angle_alpha   90.00
_cell.angle_beta   90.00
_cell.angle_gamma   90.00
#
_symmetry.space_group_name_H-M   'P 1'
#
loop_
_entity.id
_entity.type
_entity.pdbx_description
1 polymer ?
#
loop_
_entity_poly.entity_id
_entity_poly.type
_entity_poly.pdbx_seq_one_letter_code
_entity_poly.pdbx_strand_id
1 'polypeptide(L)'
;MSASAIVLAVAGTVVASLFALYTSFRLSKESSRTSARLIYGELTRNSAAVAYFLRTGTWPRAKVDAPVWTQRSESIAKMRRVVPFNSIYKGYAALEALAFVAQEGDRLGPSSQQILRTEVDVLRNAISMAGEIAKIDRKEIDENLKTLEVRASAASASAFVHVQLGTGFVPPEILRHVWAQAGVAHEALGQPSEAPSDQTSSPGTETRAGAPDARLMRRVYDAQHSRTGLRRHQARSEGEPPVADITINEIFDAMGNTHRFLWEAFRCDLQEFTGSPMTAIAHYGERYDNVYWDGTQLVVGDGDGQLFNRFSASPEVVAHELCHAVVSGLAGLRFANQAGALSEALCDIFGVLTAQFAASQTTEKADWLVGARLLRNGDALRSLKSPGTAYANDPVLGTDRQVAHLQQLVRTPDDNGGVHINSGIPAHAFYRTAMALGGYAWERAGLIWFEALKDPSLRPASGFTVFAGCTVGSAVSLFGEATPEHQAVLAAWEDVGVHPRPRPQAATPMA
;
A
#
# COMPACT_ATOMS: atom_id res chain seq x y z
N MET A 1 48.05 -43.04 -6.92
CA MET A 1 47.33 -42.50 -8.10
C MET A 1 48.11 -41.30 -8.61
N SER A 2 48.42 -41.23 -9.91
CA SER A 2 49.16 -40.08 -10.46
C SER A 2 48.33 -38.80 -10.35
N ALA A 3 48.98 -37.64 -10.21
CA ALA A 3 48.30 -36.34 -10.14
C ALA A 3 47.34 -36.13 -11.32
N SER A 4 47.66 -36.67 -12.50
CA SER A 4 46.81 -36.67 -13.69
C SER A 4 45.49 -37.42 -13.52
N ALA A 5 45.48 -38.53 -12.77
CA ALA A 5 44.26 -39.32 -12.53
C ALA A 5 43.27 -38.59 -11.61
N ILE A 6 43.77 -37.81 -10.66
CA ILE A 6 42.95 -37.01 -9.75
C ILE A 6 42.33 -35.82 -10.50
N VAL A 7 43.10 -35.14 -11.36
CA VAL A 7 42.59 -34.03 -12.17
C VAL A 7 41.48 -34.49 -13.13
N LEU A 8 41.64 -35.66 -13.77
CA LEU A 8 40.59 -36.24 -14.64
C LEU A 8 39.32 -36.62 -13.86
N ALA A 9 39.46 -37.17 -12.65
CA ALA A 9 38.30 -37.53 -11.82
C ALA A 9 37.52 -36.29 -11.38
N VAL A 10 38.21 -35.24 -10.92
CA VAL A 10 37.59 -33.97 -10.50
C VAL A 10 36.91 -33.26 -11.68
N ALA A 11 37.56 -33.22 -12.85
CA ALA A 11 36.98 -32.66 -14.06
C ALA A 11 35.69 -33.40 -14.48
N GLY A 12 35.67 -34.73 -14.39
CA GLY A 12 34.48 -35.54 -14.68
C GLY A 12 33.30 -35.23 -13.74
N THR A 13 33.55 -35.07 -12.44
CA THR A 13 32.50 -34.77 -11.45
C THR A 13 31.91 -33.37 -11.64
N VAL A 14 32.74 -32.37 -11.97
CA VAL A 14 32.28 -31.00 -12.26
C VAL A 14 31.41 -30.97 -13.51
N VAL A 15 31.80 -31.65 -14.59
CA VAL A 15 31.03 -31.72 -15.83
C VAL A 15 29.68 -32.42 -15.61
N ALA A 16 29.65 -33.53 -14.87
CA ALA A 16 28.40 -34.23 -14.54
C ALA A 16 27.44 -33.37 -13.70
N SER A 17 27.97 -32.61 -12.73
CA SER A 17 27.19 -31.72 -11.87
C SER A 17 26.60 -30.53 -12.66
N LEU A 18 27.38 -29.94 -13.56
CA LEU A 18 26.92 -28.89 -14.47
C LEU A 18 25.85 -29.41 -15.45
N PHE A 19 26.00 -30.63 -15.94
CA PHE A 19 25.01 -31.26 -16.81
C PHE A 19 23.70 -31.57 -16.07
N ALA A 20 23.76 -32.05 -14.83
CA ALA A 20 22.60 -32.26 -13.97
C ALA A 20 21.89 -30.94 -13.63
N LEU A 21 22.65 -29.87 -13.34
CA LEU A 21 22.10 -28.54 -13.09
C LEU A 21 21.43 -27.96 -14.34
N TYR A 22 22.07 -28.13 -15.51
CA TYR A 22 21.53 -27.70 -16.80
C TYR A 22 20.24 -28.45 -17.17
N THR A 23 20.20 -29.77 -17.00
CA THR A 23 19.01 -30.59 -17.27
C THR A 23 17.86 -30.27 -16.31
N SER A 24 18.12 -30.14 -15.00
CA SER A 24 17.12 -29.71 -14.01
C SER A 24 16.57 -28.32 -14.33
N PHE A 25 17.44 -27.37 -14.70
CA PHE A 25 17.04 -26.04 -15.12
C PHE A 25 16.22 -26.05 -16.42
N ARG A 26 16.56 -26.89 -17.39
CA ARG A 26 15.79 -27.05 -18.64
C ARG A 26 14.40 -27.66 -18.38
N LEU A 27 14.31 -28.72 -17.57
CA LEU A 27 13.04 -29.33 -17.18
C LEU A 27 12.13 -28.35 -16.42
N SER A 28 12.69 -27.53 -15.53
CA SER A 28 11.93 -26.49 -14.82
C SER A 28 11.37 -25.42 -15.78
N LYS A 29 12.16 -25.01 -16.79
CA LYS A 29 11.72 -24.05 -17.82
C LYS A 29 10.67 -24.62 -18.75
N GLU A 30 10.79 -25.89 -19.14
CA GLU A 30 9.78 -26.56 -19.97
C GLU A 30 8.46 -26.77 -19.22
N SER A 31 8.52 -27.16 -17.94
CA SER A 31 7.35 -27.24 -17.07
C SER A 31 6.66 -25.88 -16.87
N SER A 32 7.43 -24.81 -16.72
CA SER A 32 6.90 -23.44 -16.54
C SER A 32 6.23 -22.91 -17.81
N ARG A 33 6.81 -23.19 -18.99
CA ARG A 33 6.21 -22.82 -20.29
C ARG A 33 4.89 -23.54 -20.54
N THR A 34 4.85 -24.85 -20.27
CA THR A 34 3.62 -25.65 -20.40
C THR A 34 2.56 -25.15 -19.42
N SER A 35 2.94 -24.85 -18.18
CA SER A 35 2.05 -24.25 -17.18
C SER A 35 1.51 -22.89 -17.64
N ALA A 36 2.37 -22.03 -18.19
CA ALA A 36 1.97 -20.72 -18.71
C ALA A 36 1.03 -20.82 -19.92
N ARG A 37 1.22 -21.81 -20.80
CA ARG A 37 0.31 -22.07 -21.94
C ARG A 37 -1.10 -22.43 -21.46
N LEU A 38 -1.20 -23.28 -20.44
CA LEU A 38 -2.49 -23.66 -19.85
C LEU A 38 -3.16 -22.45 -19.18
N ILE A 39 -2.39 -21.65 -18.43
CA ILE A 39 -2.86 -20.42 -17.78
C ILE A 39 -3.34 -19.41 -18.82
N TYR A 40 -2.56 -19.19 -19.89
CA TYR A 40 -2.95 -18.32 -21.00
C TYR A 40 -4.28 -18.77 -21.61
N GLY A 41 -4.44 -20.07 -21.87
CA GLY A 41 -5.70 -20.62 -22.38
C GLY A 41 -6.89 -20.43 -21.43
N GLU A 42 -6.68 -20.55 -20.12
CA GLU A 42 -7.72 -20.31 -19.12
C GLU A 42 -8.10 -18.83 -19.00
N LEU A 43 -7.11 -17.92 -18.90
CA LEU A 43 -7.35 -16.48 -18.86
C LEU A 43 -8.11 -16.00 -20.10
N THR A 44 -7.72 -16.47 -21.28
CA THR A 44 -8.37 -16.08 -22.55
C THR A 44 -9.82 -16.61 -22.64
N ARG A 45 -10.09 -17.80 -22.09
CA ARG A 45 -11.47 -18.32 -21.98
C ARG A 45 -12.31 -17.49 -21.00
N ASN A 46 -11.77 -17.19 -19.81
CA ASN A 46 -12.49 -16.42 -18.80
C ASN A 46 -12.74 -14.98 -19.28
N SER A 47 -11.80 -14.40 -20.03
CA SER A 47 -11.95 -13.05 -20.59
C SER A 47 -13.00 -12.96 -21.70
N ALA A 48 -13.49 -14.09 -22.25
CA ALA A 48 -14.57 -14.06 -23.24
C ALA A 48 -15.88 -13.49 -22.68
N ALA A 49 -16.16 -13.70 -21.39
CA ALA A 49 -17.31 -13.10 -20.70
C ALA A 49 -17.17 -11.58 -20.61
N VAL A 50 -15.96 -11.10 -20.32
CA VAL A 50 -15.62 -9.67 -20.28
C VAL A 50 -15.76 -9.05 -21.67
N ALA A 51 -15.19 -9.68 -22.71
CA ALA A 51 -15.31 -9.23 -24.09
C ALA A 51 -16.78 -9.17 -24.56
N TYR A 52 -17.59 -10.15 -24.16
CA TYR A 52 -19.03 -10.13 -24.43
C TYR A 52 -19.69 -8.93 -23.75
N PHE A 53 -19.44 -8.72 -22.46
CA PHE A 53 -19.97 -7.59 -21.69
C PHE A 53 -19.57 -6.23 -22.27
N LEU A 54 -18.29 -6.04 -22.63
CA LEU A 54 -17.81 -4.80 -23.25
C LEU A 54 -18.52 -4.49 -24.58
N ARG A 55 -19.01 -5.51 -25.28
CA ARG A 55 -19.71 -5.37 -26.56
C ARG A 55 -21.21 -5.20 -26.42
N THR A 56 -21.83 -5.88 -25.46
CA THR A 56 -23.30 -5.99 -25.37
C THR A 56 -23.88 -5.17 -24.21
N GLY A 57 -23.06 -4.77 -23.24
CA GLY A 57 -23.49 -4.19 -21.97
C GLY A 57 -24.08 -5.23 -21.00
N THR A 58 -24.25 -6.48 -21.43
CA THR A 58 -24.90 -7.54 -20.65
C THR A 58 -23.88 -8.58 -20.24
N TRP A 59 -23.79 -8.86 -18.94
CA TRP A 59 -22.87 -9.88 -18.44
C TRP A 59 -23.47 -11.28 -18.60
N PRO A 60 -22.76 -12.23 -19.22
CA PRO A 60 -23.25 -13.59 -19.34
C PRO A 60 -23.19 -14.29 -17.97
N ARG A 61 -24.04 -15.29 -17.70
CA ARG A 61 -24.02 -16.08 -16.45
C ARG A 61 -22.77 -16.98 -16.28
N ALA A 62 -21.65 -16.62 -16.90
CA ALA A 62 -20.39 -17.33 -16.78
C ALA A 62 -19.80 -17.10 -15.38
N LYS A 63 -19.36 -18.19 -14.73
CA LYS A 63 -18.54 -18.12 -13.51
C LYS A 63 -17.07 -18.03 -13.92
N VAL A 64 -16.30 -17.24 -13.17
CA VAL A 64 -14.84 -17.23 -13.30
C VAL A 64 -14.31 -18.52 -12.68
N ASP A 65 -13.67 -19.35 -13.51
CA ASP A 65 -13.06 -20.60 -13.06
C ASP A 65 -11.52 -20.47 -13.10
N ALA A 66 -10.84 -20.74 -11.99
CA ALA A 66 -9.37 -20.67 -11.89
C ALA A 66 -8.65 -21.99 -11.52
N PRO A 67 -9.11 -23.19 -11.95
CA PRO A 67 -8.48 -24.45 -11.57
C PRO A 67 -7.05 -24.59 -12.11
N VAL A 68 -6.76 -24.07 -13.31
CA VAL A 68 -5.41 -24.16 -13.87
C VAL A 68 -4.45 -23.27 -13.09
N TRP A 69 -4.84 -22.04 -12.76
CA TRP A 69 -4.02 -21.17 -11.90
C TRP A 69 -3.73 -21.82 -10.54
N THR A 70 -4.75 -22.37 -9.89
CA THR A 70 -4.64 -23.04 -8.60
C THR A 70 -3.64 -24.21 -8.65
N GLN A 71 -3.68 -25.02 -9.72
CA GLN A 71 -2.82 -26.20 -9.86
C GLN A 71 -1.41 -25.89 -10.38
N ARG A 72 -1.19 -24.76 -11.06
CA ARG A 72 0.02 -24.50 -11.86
C ARG A 72 0.79 -23.25 -11.47
N SER A 73 0.26 -22.40 -10.58
CA SER A 73 0.92 -21.16 -10.12
C SER A 73 2.31 -21.39 -9.54
N GLU A 74 2.54 -22.48 -8.82
CA GLU A 74 3.87 -22.83 -8.28
C GLU A 74 4.93 -23.01 -9.38
N SER A 75 4.57 -23.58 -10.52
CA SER A 75 5.47 -23.72 -11.66
C SER A 75 5.84 -22.35 -12.24
N ILE A 76 4.92 -21.38 -12.20
CA ILE A 76 5.22 -20.00 -12.58
C ILE A 76 6.12 -19.32 -11.55
N ALA A 77 5.87 -19.50 -10.26
CA ALA A 77 6.69 -18.95 -9.18
C ALA A 77 8.15 -19.44 -9.25
N LYS A 78 8.37 -20.70 -9.63
CA LYS A 78 9.70 -21.31 -9.78
C LYS A 78 10.59 -20.67 -10.85
N MET A 79 10.03 -19.86 -11.75
CA MET A 79 10.84 -19.06 -12.70
C MET A 79 11.61 -17.91 -12.04
N ARG A 80 11.34 -17.59 -10.76
CA ARG A 80 11.93 -16.46 -10.01
C ARG A 80 11.78 -15.11 -10.71
N ARG A 81 10.67 -14.93 -11.44
CA ARG A 81 10.30 -13.66 -12.08
C ARG A 81 9.06 -13.12 -11.35
N VAL A 82 9.29 -12.16 -10.45
CA VAL A 82 8.24 -11.59 -9.58
C VAL A 82 7.18 -10.86 -10.41
N VAL A 83 7.61 -10.08 -11.41
CA VAL A 83 6.70 -9.27 -12.23
C VAL A 83 5.68 -10.13 -13.00
N PRO A 84 6.06 -11.13 -13.81
CA PRO A 84 5.08 -11.96 -14.53
C PRO A 84 4.17 -12.78 -13.60
N PHE A 85 4.67 -13.27 -12.47
CA PHE A 85 3.85 -13.99 -11.49
C PHE A 85 2.75 -13.08 -10.92
N ASN A 86 3.14 -11.88 -10.46
CA ASN A 86 2.21 -10.91 -9.89
C ASN A 86 1.21 -10.40 -10.94
N SER A 87 1.64 -10.17 -12.18
CA SER A 87 0.73 -9.76 -13.26
C SER A 87 -0.31 -10.83 -13.56
N ILE A 88 0.08 -12.10 -13.62
CA ILE A 88 -0.86 -13.20 -13.86
C ILE A 88 -1.83 -13.35 -12.66
N TYR A 89 -1.32 -13.31 -11.43
CA TYR A 89 -2.15 -13.35 -10.22
C TYR A 89 -3.19 -12.22 -10.18
N LYS A 90 -2.76 -10.98 -10.45
CA LYS A 90 -3.65 -9.81 -10.50
C LYS A 90 -4.71 -9.95 -11.60
N GLY A 91 -4.40 -10.58 -12.73
CA GLY A 91 -5.38 -10.87 -13.78
C GLY A 91 -6.54 -11.76 -13.33
N TYR A 92 -6.26 -12.78 -12.51
CA TYR A 92 -7.32 -13.61 -11.93
C TYR A 92 -8.17 -12.84 -10.91
N ALA A 93 -7.54 -11.98 -10.09
CA ALA A 93 -8.27 -11.10 -9.19
C ALA A 93 -9.16 -10.09 -9.96
N ALA A 94 -8.67 -9.59 -11.10
CA ALA A 94 -9.42 -8.66 -11.96
C ALA A 94 -10.67 -9.31 -12.56
N LEU A 95 -10.60 -10.60 -12.94
CA LEU A 95 -11.77 -11.33 -13.42
C LEU A 95 -12.89 -11.39 -12.37
N GLU A 96 -12.54 -11.57 -11.09
CA GLU A 96 -13.50 -11.56 -9.99
C GLU A 96 -14.10 -10.17 -9.76
N ALA A 97 -13.27 -9.12 -9.81
CA ALA A 97 -13.71 -7.73 -9.67
C ALA A 97 -14.65 -7.30 -10.82
N LEU A 98 -14.33 -7.70 -12.05
CA LEU A 98 -15.16 -7.44 -13.23
C LEU A 98 -16.52 -8.11 -13.15
N ALA A 99 -16.57 -9.34 -12.61
CA ALA A 99 -17.83 -10.05 -12.36
C ALA A 99 -18.69 -9.35 -11.29
N PHE A 100 -18.11 -8.51 -10.44
CA PHE A 100 -18.84 -7.67 -9.49
C PHE A 100 -19.36 -6.38 -10.14
N VAL A 101 -18.53 -5.68 -10.91
CA VAL A 101 -18.94 -4.48 -11.68
C VAL A 101 -20.11 -4.79 -12.61
N ALA A 102 -20.08 -5.97 -13.21
CA ALA A 102 -21.12 -6.50 -14.06
C ALA A 102 -22.51 -6.67 -13.41
N GLN A 103 -22.60 -6.70 -12.08
CA GLN A 103 -23.86 -6.84 -11.35
C GLN A 103 -24.70 -5.56 -11.35
N GLU A 104 -24.10 -4.41 -11.71
CA GLU A 104 -24.81 -3.12 -11.85
C GLU A 104 -25.67 -3.04 -13.13
N GLY A 105 -25.58 -4.05 -14.02
CA GLY A 105 -26.39 -4.15 -15.24
C GLY A 105 -26.01 -3.13 -16.32
N ASP A 106 -26.97 -2.78 -17.18
CA ASP A 106 -26.74 -2.05 -18.42
C ASP A 106 -26.35 -0.56 -18.24
N ARG A 107 -26.28 -0.06 -17.01
CA ARG A 107 -25.98 1.36 -16.70
C ARG A 107 -24.87 1.48 -15.66
N LEU A 108 -23.64 1.21 -16.10
CA LEU A 108 -22.46 1.49 -15.30
C LEU A 108 -22.31 3.00 -15.05
N GLY A 109 -22.28 3.38 -13.78
CA GLY A 109 -21.93 4.73 -13.37
C GLY A 109 -20.48 5.08 -13.73
N PRO A 110 -20.08 6.37 -13.71
CA PRO A 110 -18.73 6.80 -14.06
C PRO A 110 -17.62 6.08 -13.27
N SER A 111 -17.83 5.84 -11.97
CA SER A 111 -16.88 5.09 -11.11
C SER A 111 -16.75 3.63 -11.56
N SER A 112 -17.86 2.98 -11.87
CA SER A 112 -17.89 1.59 -12.33
C SER A 112 -17.30 1.44 -13.74
N GLN A 113 -17.44 2.47 -14.59
CA GLN A 113 -16.72 2.54 -15.86
C GLN A 113 -15.21 2.69 -15.69
N GLN A 114 -14.76 3.43 -14.67
CA GLN A 114 -13.34 3.55 -14.37
C GLN A 114 -12.78 2.23 -13.84
N ILE A 115 -13.47 1.58 -12.90
CA ILE A 115 -13.10 0.24 -12.39
C ILE A 115 -13.08 -0.77 -13.54
N LEU A 116 -14.10 -0.77 -14.41
CA LEU A 116 -14.12 -1.62 -15.61
C LEU A 116 -12.87 -1.44 -16.47
N ARG A 117 -12.47 -0.19 -16.77
CA ARG A 117 -11.27 0.09 -17.56
C ARG A 117 -10.01 -0.42 -16.87
N THR A 118 -9.83 -0.08 -15.60
CA THR A 118 -8.65 -0.48 -14.81
C THR A 118 -8.51 -2.00 -14.73
N GLU A 119 -9.59 -2.70 -14.40
CA GLU A 119 -9.55 -4.16 -14.26
C GLU A 119 -9.39 -4.87 -15.62
N VAL A 120 -9.94 -4.31 -16.70
CA VAL A 120 -9.69 -4.79 -18.07
C VAL A 120 -8.21 -4.65 -18.44
N ASP A 121 -7.54 -3.56 -18.10
CA ASP A 121 -6.12 -3.36 -18.37
C ASP A 121 -5.23 -4.34 -17.57
N VAL A 122 -5.59 -4.59 -16.30
CA VAL A 122 -4.94 -5.61 -15.48
C VAL A 122 -5.07 -7.01 -16.10
N LEU A 123 -6.26 -7.35 -16.59
CA LEU A 123 -6.51 -8.62 -17.27
C LEU A 123 -5.72 -8.74 -18.58
N ARG A 124 -5.65 -7.67 -19.38
CA ARG A 124 -4.86 -7.63 -20.62
C ARG A 124 -3.37 -7.84 -20.36
N ASN A 125 -2.84 -7.21 -19.32
CA ASN A 125 -1.44 -7.41 -18.91
C ASN A 125 -1.16 -8.84 -18.46
N ALA A 126 -2.10 -9.48 -17.75
CA ALA A 126 -1.98 -10.87 -17.34
C ALA A 126 -1.95 -11.84 -18.53
N ILE A 127 -2.86 -11.65 -19.51
CA ILE A 127 -2.91 -12.45 -20.75
C ILE A 127 -1.61 -12.28 -21.55
N SER A 128 -1.12 -11.04 -21.68
CA SER A 128 0.14 -10.76 -22.37
C SER A 128 1.33 -11.45 -21.71
N MET A 129 1.48 -11.32 -20.38
CA MET A 129 2.57 -11.96 -19.63
C MET A 129 2.50 -13.49 -19.68
N ALA A 130 1.31 -14.08 -19.55
CA ALA A 130 1.14 -15.53 -19.69
C ALA A 130 1.52 -16.01 -21.10
N GLY A 131 1.10 -15.27 -22.14
CA GLY A 131 1.41 -15.56 -23.55
C GLY A 131 2.91 -15.46 -23.86
N GLU A 132 3.59 -14.45 -23.34
CA GLU A 132 5.04 -14.27 -23.52
C GLU A 132 5.85 -15.39 -22.86
N ILE A 133 5.50 -15.78 -21.62
CA ILE A 133 6.13 -16.92 -20.96
C ILE A 133 5.88 -18.21 -21.76
N ALA A 134 4.64 -18.39 -22.22
CA ALA A 134 4.18 -19.51 -23.02
C ALA A 134 4.79 -19.56 -24.43
N LYS A 135 5.45 -18.48 -24.88
CA LYS A 135 5.90 -18.29 -26.26
C LYS A 135 4.76 -18.48 -27.28
N ILE A 136 3.60 -17.92 -26.99
CA ILE A 136 2.51 -17.80 -27.95
C ILE A 136 2.89 -16.76 -29.01
N ASP A 137 2.40 -16.93 -30.23
CA ASP A 137 2.64 -15.98 -31.31
C ASP A 137 2.10 -14.60 -30.94
N ARG A 138 2.87 -13.54 -31.20
CA ARG A 138 2.49 -12.19 -30.78
C ARG A 138 1.19 -11.74 -31.45
N LYS A 139 0.94 -12.15 -32.70
CA LYS A 139 -0.29 -11.83 -33.41
C LYS A 139 -1.50 -12.45 -32.74
N GLU A 140 -1.38 -13.69 -32.25
CA GLU A 140 -2.45 -14.37 -31.51
C GLU A 140 -2.74 -13.66 -30.17
N ILE A 141 -1.71 -13.25 -29.44
CA ILE A 141 -1.87 -12.47 -28.20
C ILE A 141 -2.60 -11.16 -28.52
N ASP A 142 -2.14 -10.41 -29.53
CA ASP A 142 -2.71 -9.12 -29.90
C ASP A 142 -4.16 -9.25 -30.38
N GLU A 143 -4.50 -10.32 -31.12
CA GLU A 143 -5.89 -10.62 -31.53
C GLU A 143 -6.81 -10.86 -30.33
N ASN A 144 -6.36 -11.60 -29.32
CA ASN A 144 -7.12 -11.81 -28.10
C ASN A 144 -7.28 -10.51 -27.29
N LEU A 145 -6.22 -9.71 -27.17
CA LEU A 145 -6.27 -8.44 -26.43
C LEU A 145 -7.19 -7.40 -27.08
N LYS A 146 -7.31 -7.39 -28.41
CA LYS A 146 -8.25 -6.52 -29.13
C LYS A 146 -9.71 -6.74 -28.74
N THR A 147 -10.08 -7.97 -28.36
CA THR A 147 -11.45 -8.28 -27.92
C THR A 147 -11.80 -7.61 -26.58
N LEU A 148 -10.79 -7.15 -25.84
CA LEU A 148 -10.90 -6.49 -24.54
C LEU A 148 -10.68 -4.98 -24.63
N GLU A 149 -10.80 -4.37 -25.82
CA GLU A 149 -10.74 -2.92 -25.98
C GLU A 149 -12.06 -2.28 -25.55
N VAL A 150 -11.99 -1.43 -24.52
CA VAL A 150 -13.11 -0.59 -24.08
C VAL A 150 -13.27 0.55 -25.10
N ARG A 151 -14.35 0.55 -25.90
CA ARG A 151 -14.63 1.67 -26.82
C ARG A 151 -14.92 2.94 -26.03
N ALA A 152 -14.11 3.98 -26.27
CA ALA A 152 -14.27 5.26 -25.59
C ALA A 152 -15.52 6.01 -26.08
N SER A 153 -16.44 6.31 -25.15
CA SER A 153 -17.13 7.61 -25.20
C SER A 153 -16.09 8.66 -24.78
N ALA A 154 -15.99 9.74 -25.55
CA ALA A 154 -14.89 10.69 -25.55
C ALA A 154 -14.61 11.31 -24.17
N ALA A 155 -13.52 10.87 -23.54
CA ALA A 155 -12.58 11.66 -22.73
C ALA A 155 -11.38 10.77 -22.35
N SER A 156 -10.28 10.99 -23.07
CA SER A 156 -8.87 10.60 -22.84
C SER A 156 -8.50 10.46 -21.35
N ALA A 157 -7.90 9.40 -20.77
CA ALA A 157 -6.91 8.37 -21.16
C ALA A 157 -5.42 8.80 -21.14
N SER A 158 -4.73 8.50 -20.03
CA SER A 158 -3.31 8.11 -19.96
C SER A 158 -3.13 7.11 -18.80
N ALA A 159 -2.17 6.19 -18.94
CA ALA A 159 -2.07 4.91 -18.24
C ALA A 159 -0.75 4.80 -17.46
N PHE A 160 -0.84 4.46 -16.16
CA PHE A 160 0.24 3.85 -15.38
C PHE A 160 -0.36 2.74 -14.50
N VAL A 161 0.38 1.64 -14.30
CA VAL A 161 0.07 0.68 -13.24
C VAL A 161 0.32 1.40 -11.91
N HIS A 162 -0.71 2.08 -11.41
CA HIS A 162 -0.69 2.61 -10.06
C HIS A 162 -0.90 1.49 -9.08
N VAL A 163 0.12 1.26 -8.26
CA VAL A 163 -0.16 0.98 -6.85
C VAL A 163 -1.06 2.13 -6.42
N GLN A 164 -2.32 1.86 -6.11
CA GLN A 164 -3.28 2.89 -5.71
C GLN A 164 -2.98 3.31 -4.26
N LEU A 165 -1.81 3.92 -4.08
CA LEU A 165 -1.31 4.59 -2.87
C LEU A 165 -1.64 6.10 -2.91
N GLY A 166 -2.25 6.58 -3.99
CA GLY A 166 -2.49 8.01 -4.25
C GLY A 166 -3.87 8.52 -3.84
N THR A 167 -4.43 8.08 -2.72
CA THR A 167 -5.43 8.91 -2.03
C THR A 167 -4.63 9.78 -1.06
N GLY A 168 -4.52 11.07 -1.34
CA GLY A 168 -3.80 11.94 -0.41
C GLY A 168 -4.49 12.02 0.95
N PHE A 169 -3.71 12.38 1.96
CA PHE A 169 -4.09 12.52 3.36
C PHE A 169 -5.47 13.16 3.62
N VAL A 170 -5.81 14.18 2.83
CA VAL A 170 -7.13 14.83 2.85
C VAL A 170 -8.09 14.06 1.95
N PRO A 171 -9.15 13.46 2.51
CA PRO A 171 -10.10 12.66 1.74
C PRO A 171 -10.80 13.47 0.63
N PRO A 172 -11.14 12.85 -0.52
CA PRO A 172 -11.77 13.55 -1.64
C PRO A 172 -13.09 14.26 -1.29
N GLU A 173 -13.84 13.76 -0.32
CA GLU A 173 -15.07 14.38 0.17
C GLU A 173 -14.85 15.71 0.90
N ILE A 174 -13.78 15.81 1.69
CA ILE A 174 -13.39 17.07 2.34
C ILE A 174 -12.99 18.06 1.24
N LEU A 175 -12.11 17.66 0.33
CA LEU A 175 -11.68 18.51 -0.77
C LEU A 175 -12.84 18.99 -1.63
N ARG A 176 -13.79 18.10 -1.99
CA ARG A 176 -15.01 18.48 -2.73
C ARG A 176 -15.84 19.52 -1.98
N HIS A 177 -15.97 19.41 -0.66
CA HIS A 177 -16.73 20.37 0.15
C HIS A 177 -16.03 21.73 0.21
N VAL A 178 -14.71 21.73 0.47
CA VAL A 178 -13.87 22.93 0.51
C VAL A 178 -13.97 23.70 -0.80
N TRP A 179 -13.78 23.00 -1.93
CA TRP A 179 -13.80 23.62 -3.26
C TRP A 179 -15.19 24.10 -3.68
N ALA A 180 -16.27 23.41 -3.28
CA ALA A 180 -17.63 23.85 -3.57
C ALA A 180 -17.98 25.16 -2.87
N GLN A 181 -17.45 25.42 -1.66
CA GLN A 181 -17.72 26.65 -0.91
C GLN A 181 -16.82 27.83 -1.33
N ALA A 182 -15.59 27.56 -1.75
CA ALA A 182 -14.63 28.61 -2.13
C ALA A 182 -14.95 29.31 -3.46
N GLY A 183 -15.92 28.80 -4.24
CA GLY A 183 -16.30 29.38 -5.55
C GLY A 183 -15.20 29.32 -6.61
N VAL A 184 -14.16 28.51 -6.38
CA VAL A 184 -13.00 28.35 -7.27
C VAL A 184 -13.25 27.18 -8.21
N ALA A 185 -13.11 27.40 -9.53
CA ALA A 185 -13.24 26.35 -10.53
C ALA A 185 -11.94 25.54 -10.69
N HIS A 186 -12.06 24.21 -10.47
CA HIS A 186 -11.23 23.09 -10.97
C HIS A 186 -9.72 23.00 -10.64
N GLU A 187 -9.26 21.82 -10.19
CA GLU A 187 -8.55 20.81 -11.00
C GLU A 187 -8.39 19.51 -10.18
N ALA A 188 -8.67 18.36 -10.80
CA ALA A 188 -8.75 17.05 -10.14
C ALA A 188 -7.47 16.69 -9.37
N LEU A 189 -7.63 15.92 -8.29
CA LEU A 189 -6.59 15.11 -7.65
C LEU A 189 -5.53 14.74 -8.68
N GLY A 190 -4.33 15.32 -8.54
CA GLY A 190 -3.25 15.15 -9.51
C GLY A 190 -3.05 13.68 -9.81
N GLN A 191 -3.30 13.27 -11.05
CA GLN A 191 -2.70 12.03 -11.51
C GLN A 191 -1.18 12.22 -11.44
N PRO A 192 -0.45 11.26 -10.89
CA PRO A 192 1.00 11.38 -10.76
C PRO A 192 1.63 11.66 -12.12
N SER A 193 2.45 12.71 -12.14
CA SER A 193 3.19 13.11 -13.32
C SER A 193 4.08 11.95 -13.77
N GLU A 194 3.97 11.57 -15.04
CA GLU A 194 5.02 10.87 -15.76
C GLU A 194 6.35 11.60 -15.52
N ALA A 195 7.26 10.97 -14.77
CA ALA A 195 8.63 11.46 -14.67
C ALA A 195 9.36 11.13 -15.99
N PRO A 196 10.13 12.07 -16.56
CA PRO A 196 10.95 11.76 -17.72
C PRO A 196 12.01 10.72 -17.35
N SER A 197 12.17 9.72 -18.20
CA SER A 197 13.24 8.74 -18.13
C SER A 197 14.59 9.42 -18.35
N ASP A 198 15.34 9.69 -17.28
CA ASP A 198 16.74 10.09 -17.41
C ASP A 198 17.64 8.86 -17.25
N GLN A 199 18.29 8.52 -18.35
CA GLN A 199 19.29 7.46 -18.42
C GLN A 199 20.58 7.98 -17.81
N THR A 200 21.02 7.47 -16.65
CA THR A 200 22.46 7.25 -16.39
C THR A 200 22.72 6.34 -15.18
N SER A 201 23.61 5.37 -15.42
CA SER A 201 24.37 4.53 -14.48
C SER A 201 23.63 3.64 -13.48
N SER A 202 23.62 2.34 -13.80
CA SER A 202 23.35 1.23 -12.88
C SER A 202 24.36 1.18 -11.71
N PRO A 203 23.92 0.91 -10.47
CA PRO A 203 24.78 0.30 -9.46
C PRO A 203 24.61 -1.22 -9.48
N GLY A 204 25.74 -1.93 -9.54
CA GLY A 204 25.80 -3.38 -9.52
C GLY A 204 25.25 -4.00 -8.23
N THR A 205 24.68 -5.18 -8.38
CA THR A 205 24.22 -6.04 -7.30
C THR A 205 25.42 -6.64 -6.56
N GLU A 206 25.73 -6.12 -5.37
CA GLU A 206 26.47 -6.90 -4.36
C GLU A 206 25.59 -7.09 -3.14
N THR A 207 25.11 -8.31 -2.99
CA THR A 207 24.53 -8.85 -1.76
C THR A 207 25.62 -8.87 -0.69
N ARG A 208 25.50 -8.03 0.34
CA ARG A 208 26.32 -8.18 1.55
C ARG A 208 25.42 -8.37 2.76
N ALA A 209 25.46 -9.59 3.29
CA ALA A 209 24.94 -9.91 4.61
C ALA A 209 25.79 -9.19 5.67
N GLY A 210 25.13 -8.47 6.58
CA GLY A 210 25.64 -8.01 7.87
C GLY A 210 26.58 -6.79 7.87
N ALA A 211 26.01 -5.60 8.12
CA ALA A 211 26.66 -4.49 8.84
C ALA A 211 25.56 -3.58 9.46
N PRO A 212 25.71 -3.10 10.71
CA PRO A 212 24.83 -2.08 11.27
C PRO A 212 25.19 -0.73 10.65
N ASP A 213 24.16 0.07 10.31
CA ASP A 213 24.24 1.41 9.74
C ASP A 213 24.41 1.49 8.20
N ALA A 214 23.38 1.07 7.47
CA ALA A 214 23.14 1.60 6.13
C ALA A 214 22.73 3.08 6.30
N ARG A 215 23.74 3.97 6.30
CA ARG A 215 23.61 5.41 6.55
C ARG A 215 22.34 5.95 5.89
N LEU A 216 21.38 6.38 6.70
CA LEU A 216 20.11 7.00 6.26
C LEU A 216 20.38 8.01 5.14
N MET A 217 19.78 7.85 3.97
CA MET A 217 19.90 8.80 2.86
C MET A 217 18.55 9.47 2.60
N ARG A 218 18.46 10.78 2.81
CA ARG A 218 17.29 11.60 2.48
C ARG A 218 17.59 12.59 1.37
N ARG A 219 16.59 12.89 0.57
CA ARG A 219 16.64 13.94 -0.44
C ARG A 219 15.29 14.64 -0.59
N VAL A 220 15.31 15.97 -0.49
CA VAL A 220 14.15 16.84 -0.70
C VAL A 220 14.41 17.70 -1.94
N TYR A 221 13.44 17.71 -2.85
CA TYR A 221 13.38 18.58 -4.02
C TYR A 221 12.33 19.66 -3.80
N ASP A 222 12.57 20.84 -4.38
CA ASP A 222 11.61 21.93 -4.46
C ASP A 222 10.95 21.91 -5.84
N ALA A 223 9.63 21.71 -5.88
CA ALA A 223 8.89 21.73 -7.14
C ALA A 223 8.60 23.17 -7.63
N GLN A 224 8.83 24.19 -6.82
CA GLN A 224 8.59 25.61 -7.15
C GLN A 224 7.15 25.85 -7.64
N HIS A 225 6.18 25.19 -6.99
CA HIS A 225 4.76 25.16 -7.35
C HIS A 225 4.45 24.52 -8.71
N SER A 226 5.42 23.85 -9.33
CA SER A 226 5.19 23.02 -10.53
C SER A 226 4.53 21.70 -10.17
N ARG A 227 3.75 21.15 -11.11
CA ARG A 227 3.24 19.77 -11.05
C ARG A 227 4.04 18.78 -11.90
N THR A 228 5.04 19.27 -12.63
CA THR A 228 5.89 18.48 -13.53
C THR A 228 7.37 18.77 -13.30
N GLY A 229 8.25 17.87 -13.72
CA GLY A 229 9.69 18.07 -13.55
C GLY A 229 10.09 18.16 -12.07
N LEU A 230 9.42 17.39 -11.21
CA LEU A 230 9.45 17.52 -9.75
C LEU A 230 10.85 17.34 -9.12
N ARG A 231 11.80 16.74 -9.83
CA ARG A 231 13.18 16.49 -9.35
C ARG A 231 14.24 17.40 -9.98
N ARG A 232 13.86 18.55 -10.55
CA ARG A 232 14.80 19.49 -11.18
C ARG A 232 15.62 20.31 -10.19
N HIS A 233 15.03 20.71 -9.05
CA HIS A 233 15.68 21.58 -8.07
C HIS A 233 15.87 20.82 -6.76
N GLN A 234 17.04 20.24 -6.55
CA GLN A 234 17.38 19.63 -5.26
C GLN A 234 17.58 20.74 -4.23
N ALA A 235 16.82 20.68 -3.14
CA ALA A 235 16.85 21.70 -2.10
C ALA A 235 17.68 21.30 -0.89
N ARG A 236 17.63 20.02 -0.48
CA ARG A 236 18.40 19.50 0.65
C ARG A 236 18.65 17.99 0.52
N SER A 237 19.85 17.55 0.87
CA SER A 237 20.27 16.14 0.91
C SER A 237 20.89 15.75 2.26
N GLU A 238 21.06 14.45 2.47
CA GLU A 238 21.73 13.93 3.67
C GLU A 238 23.08 14.58 3.94
N GLY A 239 23.29 15.02 5.19
CA GLY A 239 24.52 15.67 5.63
C GLY A 239 24.60 17.18 5.34
N GLU A 240 23.67 17.74 4.57
CA GLU A 240 23.59 19.18 4.35
C GLU A 240 22.93 19.89 5.56
N PRO A 241 23.41 21.10 5.91
CA PRO A 241 22.80 21.90 6.97
C PRO A 241 21.36 22.30 6.62
N PRO A 242 20.54 22.70 7.61
CA PRO A 242 19.23 23.30 7.34
C PRO A 242 19.31 24.48 6.39
N VAL A 243 18.32 24.61 5.50
CA VAL A 243 18.19 25.71 4.54
C VAL A 243 17.27 26.81 5.07
N ALA A 244 17.17 27.94 4.37
CA ALA A 244 16.30 29.04 4.79
C ALA A 244 14.80 28.67 4.74
N ASP A 245 14.43 27.77 3.84
CA ASP A 245 13.05 27.31 3.68
C ASP A 245 12.66 26.33 4.80
N ILE A 246 11.63 26.69 5.58
CA ILE A 246 11.16 25.89 6.70
C ILE A 246 10.41 24.62 6.26
N THR A 247 9.66 24.66 5.15
CA THR A 247 8.92 23.51 4.62
C THR A 247 9.89 22.40 4.25
N ILE A 248 10.98 22.74 3.57
CA ILE A 248 12.04 21.78 3.22
C ILE A 248 12.66 21.14 4.47
N ASN A 249 12.94 21.93 5.51
CA ASN A 249 13.52 21.43 6.74
C ASN A 249 12.54 20.53 7.52
N GLU A 250 11.28 20.94 7.64
CA GLU A 250 10.23 20.18 8.32
C GLU A 250 10.03 18.79 7.66
N ILE A 251 9.96 18.74 6.33
CA ILE A 251 9.87 17.48 5.58
C ILE A 251 11.09 16.61 5.84
N PHE A 252 12.29 17.19 5.71
CA PHE A 252 13.56 16.49 5.88
C PHE A 252 13.71 15.88 7.28
N ASP A 253 13.30 16.63 8.31
CA ASP A 253 13.36 16.22 9.71
C ASP A 253 12.28 15.17 10.02
N ALA A 254 11.06 15.32 9.50
CA ALA A 254 10.00 14.32 9.66
C ALA A 254 10.35 12.98 9.00
N MET A 255 10.96 13.00 7.81
CA MET A 255 11.52 11.79 7.16
C MET A 255 12.55 11.10 8.07
N GLY A 256 13.47 11.87 8.65
CA GLY A 256 14.49 11.33 9.56
C GLY A 256 13.91 10.79 10.85
N ASN A 257 12.94 11.49 11.44
CA ASN A 257 12.25 11.05 12.65
C ASN A 257 11.46 9.77 12.43
N THR A 258 10.78 9.64 11.27
CA THR A 258 10.02 8.43 10.92
C THR A 258 10.95 7.23 10.75
N HIS A 259 12.06 7.39 10.01
CA HIS A 259 13.07 6.33 9.87
C HIS A 259 13.63 5.92 11.23
N ARG A 260 14.05 6.90 12.05
CA ARG A 260 14.60 6.67 13.38
C ARG A 260 13.61 5.92 14.28
N PHE A 261 12.35 6.35 14.32
CA PHE A 261 11.30 5.70 15.09
C PHE A 261 11.14 4.22 14.68
N LEU A 262 10.94 3.96 13.39
CA LEU A 262 10.75 2.60 12.88
C LEU A 262 11.98 1.70 13.12
N TRP A 263 13.18 2.26 12.99
CA TRP A 263 14.42 1.52 13.22
C TRP A 263 14.67 1.22 14.69
N GLU A 264 14.55 2.22 15.56
CA GLU A 264 14.86 2.07 16.98
C GLU A 264 13.77 1.29 17.72
N ALA A 265 12.49 1.55 17.44
CA ALA A 265 11.38 0.87 18.11
C ALA A 265 11.15 -0.54 17.54
N PHE A 266 11.26 -0.72 16.22
CA PHE A 266 10.77 -1.94 15.56
C PHE A 266 11.80 -2.67 14.69
N ARG A 267 13.05 -2.16 14.61
CA ARG A 267 14.09 -2.69 13.72
C ARG A 267 13.65 -2.77 12.25
N CYS A 268 12.84 -1.80 11.83
CA CYS A 268 12.36 -1.67 10.46
C CYS A 268 13.12 -0.56 9.74
N ASP A 269 13.88 -0.91 8.70
CA ASP A 269 14.53 0.09 7.85
C ASP A 269 13.54 0.60 6.80
N LEU A 270 13.05 1.84 7.00
CA LEU A 270 12.09 2.46 6.09
C LEU A 270 12.61 2.53 4.63
N GLN A 271 13.94 2.61 4.43
CA GLN A 271 14.54 2.67 3.10
C GLN A 271 14.35 1.37 2.29
N GLU A 272 14.06 0.23 2.93
CA GLU A 272 13.70 -1.00 2.21
C GLU A 272 12.37 -0.88 1.47
N PHE A 273 11.49 0.02 1.93
CA PHE A 273 10.16 0.24 1.38
C PHE A 273 10.07 1.50 0.50
N THR A 274 10.78 2.57 0.88
CA THR A 274 10.76 3.84 0.15
C THR A 274 11.88 3.96 -0.88
N GLY A 275 12.87 3.05 -0.84
CA GLY A 275 14.13 3.18 -1.56
C GLY A 275 15.15 4.06 -0.82
N SER A 276 16.39 4.04 -1.32
CA SER A 276 17.50 4.87 -0.85
C SER A 276 18.09 5.64 -2.04
N PRO A 277 18.07 6.99 -2.04
CA PRO A 277 17.58 7.86 -0.98
C PRO A 277 16.05 7.86 -0.85
N MET A 278 15.56 8.03 0.38
CA MET A 278 14.17 8.42 0.61
C MET A 278 13.97 9.80 -0.03
N THR A 279 12.99 9.92 -0.92
CA THR A 279 12.79 11.12 -1.73
C THR A 279 11.48 11.82 -1.37
N ALA A 280 11.52 13.14 -1.23
CA ALA A 280 10.34 13.99 -1.07
C ALA A 280 10.36 15.21 -2.00
N ILE A 281 9.17 15.66 -2.37
CA ILE A 281 8.90 16.83 -3.21
C ILE A 281 8.14 17.85 -2.35
N ALA A 282 8.77 19.00 -2.07
CA ALA A 282 8.16 20.16 -1.42
C ALA A 282 7.52 21.09 -2.46
N HIS A 283 6.62 21.98 -1.99
CA HIS A 283 5.97 23.02 -2.80
C HIS A 283 5.32 22.48 -4.07
N TYR A 284 4.64 21.33 -3.97
CA TYR A 284 3.97 20.73 -5.12
C TYR A 284 2.69 21.48 -5.48
N GLY A 285 2.64 21.99 -6.71
CA GLY A 285 1.50 22.79 -7.19
C GLY A 285 1.32 24.11 -6.43
N GLU A 286 0.39 24.92 -6.89
CA GLU A 286 0.00 26.15 -6.20
C GLU A 286 -1.18 25.87 -5.26
N ARG A 287 -1.06 26.28 -3.99
CA ARG A 287 -2.11 26.15 -2.96
C ARG A 287 -2.70 24.74 -2.88
N TYR A 288 -1.83 23.73 -2.96
CA TYR A 288 -2.25 22.35 -3.03
C TYR A 288 -2.62 21.82 -1.64
N ASP A 289 -3.90 21.52 -1.45
CA ASP A 289 -4.51 21.08 -0.19
C ASP A 289 -4.32 19.59 0.11
N ASN A 290 -3.16 19.03 -0.22
CA ASN A 290 -2.89 17.64 0.13
C ASN A 290 -1.40 17.30 0.26
N VAL A 291 -1.17 16.12 0.79
CA VAL A 291 0.11 15.41 0.81
C VAL A 291 -0.17 13.95 0.51
N TYR A 292 0.73 13.27 -0.20
CA TYR A 292 0.55 11.86 -0.52
C TYR A 292 1.88 11.14 -0.78
N TRP A 293 1.89 9.83 -0.55
CA TRP A 293 2.91 8.92 -1.07
C TRP A 293 2.54 8.36 -2.44
N ASP A 294 3.34 8.61 -3.47
CA ASP A 294 3.02 8.19 -4.84
C ASP A 294 3.43 6.74 -5.18
N GLY A 295 4.00 6.02 -4.21
CA GLY A 295 4.62 4.71 -4.40
C GLY A 295 6.15 4.76 -4.49
N THR A 296 6.74 5.92 -4.75
CA THR A 296 8.19 6.10 -4.93
C THR A 296 8.78 7.32 -4.21
N GLN A 297 7.96 8.32 -3.91
CA GLN A 297 8.35 9.55 -3.24
C GLN A 297 7.15 10.17 -2.51
N LEU A 298 7.47 10.95 -1.48
CA LEU A 298 6.51 11.81 -0.81
C LEU A 298 6.28 13.08 -1.63
N VAL A 299 5.03 13.52 -1.78
CA VAL A 299 4.66 14.76 -2.46
C VAL A 299 3.87 15.64 -1.51
N VAL A 300 4.36 16.85 -1.23
CA VAL A 300 3.85 17.73 -0.17
C VAL A 300 3.40 19.07 -0.75
N GLY A 301 2.12 19.39 -0.54
CA GLY A 301 1.55 20.71 -0.83
C GLY A 301 1.70 21.71 0.31
N ASP A 302 1.57 22.99 -0.05
CA ASP A 302 1.65 24.10 0.90
C ASP A 302 0.31 24.43 1.59
N GLY A 303 -0.79 23.77 1.17
CA GLY A 303 -2.14 24.16 1.56
C GLY A 303 -2.57 25.51 0.99
N ASP A 304 -3.86 25.81 1.11
CA ASP A 304 -4.46 27.04 0.60
C ASP A 304 -4.18 28.29 1.44
N GLY A 305 -3.59 28.12 2.63
CA GLY A 305 -3.32 29.18 3.59
C GLY A 305 -4.57 29.77 4.25
N GLN A 306 -5.75 29.21 4.01
CA GLN A 306 -7.03 29.66 4.58
C GLN A 306 -7.62 28.59 5.50
N LEU A 307 -7.85 27.40 4.96
CA LEU A 307 -8.28 26.24 5.72
C LEU A 307 -7.07 25.44 6.17
N PHE A 308 -6.21 25.09 5.21
CA PHE A 308 -5.03 24.27 5.44
C PHE A 308 -3.80 25.16 5.54
N ASN A 309 -3.02 24.94 6.60
CA ASN A 309 -1.63 25.34 6.66
C ASN A 309 -0.77 24.40 5.81
N ARG A 310 0.52 24.68 5.68
CA ARG A 310 1.47 23.75 5.04
C ARG A 310 1.44 22.39 5.71
N PHE A 311 1.39 21.33 4.92
CA PHE A 311 1.27 19.95 5.42
C PHE A 311 2.50 19.51 6.21
N SER A 312 3.68 20.09 5.92
CA SER A 312 4.93 19.84 6.63
C SER A 312 4.92 20.29 8.09
N ALA A 313 4.03 21.20 8.49
CA ALA A 313 3.96 21.72 9.87
C ALA A 313 3.48 20.65 10.88
N SER A 314 2.86 19.58 10.39
CA SER A 314 2.36 18.43 11.15
C SER A 314 3.25 17.21 10.83
N PRO A 315 4.32 16.96 11.59
CA PRO A 315 5.28 15.89 11.27
C PRO A 315 4.65 14.48 11.27
N GLU A 316 3.60 14.26 12.05
CA GLU A 316 2.81 13.03 12.06
C GLU A 316 2.09 12.77 10.74
N VAL A 317 1.75 13.82 9.99
CA VAL A 317 1.12 13.72 8.67
C VAL A 317 2.14 13.27 7.62
N VAL A 318 3.37 13.81 7.66
CA VAL A 318 4.46 13.33 6.80
C VAL A 318 4.81 11.87 7.13
N ALA A 319 4.84 11.53 8.42
CA ALA A 319 5.10 10.16 8.87
C ALA A 319 3.99 9.19 8.44
N HIS A 320 2.71 9.60 8.51
CA HIS A 320 1.57 8.83 8.00
C HIS A 320 1.80 8.41 6.54
N GLU A 321 2.13 9.36 5.68
CA GLU A 321 2.34 9.08 4.25
C GLU A 321 3.49 8.11 3.98
N LEU A 322 4.61 8.28 4.69
CA LEU A 322 5.73 7.34 4.59
C LEU A 322 5.35 5.94 5.09
N CYS A 323 4.48 5.85 6.10
CA CYS A 323 4.01 4.57 6.64
C CYS A 323 3.14 3.79 5.65
N HIS A 324 2.54 4.42 4.64
CA HIS A 324 1.89 3.68 3.55
C HIS A 324 2.83 2.70 2.85
N ALA A 325 4.10 3.07 2.67
CA ALA A 325 5.10 2.19 2.06
C ALA A 325 5.34 0.93 2.91
N VAL A 326 5.42 1.10 4.24
CA VAL A 326 5.64 0.01 5.21
C VAL A 326 4.40 -0.88 5.32
N VAL A 327 3.22 -0.29 5.53
CA VAL A 327 1.97 -1.03 5.68
C VAL A 327 1.66 -1.83 4.42
N SER A 328 1.83 -1.22 3.24
CA SER A 328 1.63 -1.90 1.95
C SER A 328 2.65 -3.01 1.72
N GLY A 329 3.92 -2.77 2.06
CA GLY A 329 5.00 -3.73 1.89
C GLY A 329 4.92 -4.94 2.82
N LEU A 330 4.42 -4.76 4.05
CA LEU A 330 4.30 -5.83 5.04
C LEU A 330 2.98 -6.58 4.95
N ALA A 331 1.85 -5.86 4.93
CA ALA A 331 0.53 -6.48 5.08
C ALA A 331 -0.21 -6.68 3.74
N GLY A 332 0.15 -5.95 2.69
CA GLY A 332 -0.45 -6.08 1.35
C GLY A 332 -1.97 -5.86 1.32
N LEU A 333 -2.50 -5.06 2.24
CA LEU A 333 -3.93 -4.77 2.36
C LEU A 333 -4.40 -3.99 1.13
N ARG A 334 -5.55 -4.37 0.58
CA ARG A 334 -6.19 -3.59 -0.48
C ARG A 334 -6.75 -2.31 0.13
N PHE A 335 -6.53 -1.19 -0.56
CA PHE A 335 -7.03 0.12 -0.17
C PHE A 335 -8.54 0.30 -0.47
N ALA A 336 -9.36 -0.54 0.17
CA ALA A 336 -10.81 -0.49 0.06
C ALA A 336 -11.51 -1.09 1.28
N ASN A 337 -12.68 -0.55 1.63
CA ASN A 337 -13.54 -1.01 2.73
C ASN A 337 -12.75 -1.15 4.04
N GLN A 338 -13.02 -2.20 4.84
CA GLN A 338 -12.30 -2.42 6.11
C GLN A 338 -10.80 -2.65 5.94
N ALA A 339 -10.33 -3.22 4.83
CA ALA A 339 -8.90 -3.42 4.60
C ALA A 339 -8.19 -2.08 4.37
N GLY A 340 -8.81 -1.17 3.61
CA GLY A 340 -8.32 0.19 3.43
C GLY A 340 -8.42 1.00 4.72
N ALA A 341 -9.54 0.91 5.44
CA ALA A 341 -9.70 1.58 6.74
C ALA A 341 -8.67 1.12 7.77
N LEU A 342 -8.31 -0.17 7.75
CA LEU A 342 -7.24 -0.70 8.57
C LEU A 342 -5.88 -0.12 8.15
N SER A 343 -5.60 -0.07 6.84
CA SER A 343 -4.38 0.53 6.30
C SER A 343 -4.23 2.00 6.73
N GLU A 344 -5.28 2.79 6.61
CA GLU A 344 -5.36 4.18 7.06
C GLU A 344 -5.07 4.31 8.55
N ALA A 345 -5.76 3.52 9.37
CA ALA A 345 -5.59 3.56 10.82
C ALA A 345 -4.17 3.21 11.25
N LEU A 346 -3.52 2.26 10.58
CA LEU A 346 -2.13 1.90 10.85
C LEU A 346 -1.18 3.05 10.54
N CYS A 347 -1.42 3.77 9.43
CA CYS A 347 -0.62 4.93 9.07
C CYS A 347 -0.83 6.09 10.06
N ASP A 348 -2.07 6.33 10.49
CA ASP A 348 -2.39 7.27 11.58
C ASP A 348 -1.67 6.90 12.89
N ILE A 349 -1.72 5.63 13.29
CA ILE A 349 -1.06 5.12 14.51
C ILE A 349 0.44 5.35 14.44
N PHE A 350 1.12 4.92 13.37
CA PHE A 350 2.57 5.08 13.27
C PHE A 350 3.00 6.54 13.08
N GLY A 351 2.18 7.36 12.42
CA GLY A 351 2.40 8.81 12.35
C GLY A 351 2.39 9.45 13.73
N VAL A 352 1.34 9.18 14.53
CA VAL A 352 1.23 9.66 15.90
C VAL A 352 2.36 9.13 16.79
N LEU A 353 2.71 7.84 16.69
CA LEU A 353 3.83 7.27 17.44
C LEU A 353 5.17 7.89 17.04
N THR A 354 5.37 8.25 15.77
CA THR A 354 6.57 8.97 15.33
C THR A 354 6.70 10.32 16.01
N ALA A 355 5.59 11.09 16.09
CA ALA A 355 5.57 12.37 16.79
C ALA A 355 5.81 12.21 18.30
N GLN A 356 5.16 11.23 18.93
CA GLN A 356 5.37 10.92 20.35
C GLN A 356 6.82 10.50 20.63
N PHE A 357 7.40 9.66 19.78
CA PHE A 357 8.79 9.18 19.89
C PHE A 357 9.77 10.35 19.78
N ALA A 358 9.61 11.20 18.75
CA ALA A 358 10.44 12.38 18.54
C ALA A 358 10.36 13.38 19.71
N ALA A 359 9.20 13.48 20.36
CA ALA A 359 8.97 14.33 21.52
C ALA A 359 9.21 13.64 22.87
N SER A 360 9.58 12.36 22.90
CA SER A 360 9.70 11.54 24.13
C SER A 360 8.45 11.62 25.02
N GLN A 361 7.27 11.57 24.40
CA GLN A 361 5.99 11.67 25.11
C GLN A 361 5.49 10.29 25.52
N THR A 362 5.07 10.16 26.78
CA THR A 362 4.31 9.00 27.23
C THR A 362 2.87 9.09 26.71
N THR A 363 2.20 7.94 26.71
CA THR A 363 0.81 7.77 26.30
C THR A 363 -0.14 8.80 26.90
N GLU A 364 0.04 9.15 28.18
CA GLU A 364 -0.86 10.06 28.91
C GLU A 364 -0.62 11.54 28.53
N LYS A 365 0.56 11.86 28.00
CA LYS A 365 0.94 13.23 27.61
C LYS A 365 0.67 13.53 26.14
N ALA A 366 0.49 12.50 25.32
CA ALA A 366 0.22 12.66 23.90
C ALA A 366 -1.20 13.20 23.64
N ASP A 367 -1.35 14.01 22.59
CA ASP A 367 -2.65 14.56 22.18
C ASP A 367 -3.55 13.52 21.48
N TRP A 368 -2.96 12.52 20.84
CA TRP A 368 -3.62 11.50 20.02
C TRP A 368 -4.37 12.06 18.82
N LEU A 369 -3.85 13.15 18.25
CA LEU A 369 -4.43 13.87 17.12
C LEU A 369 -3.62 13.62 15.84
N VAL A 370 -4.29 13.67 14.68
CA VAL A 370 -3.65 13.60 13.37
C VAL A 370 -3.92 14.88 12.60
N GLY A 371 -2.85 15.59 12.23
CA GLY A 371 -2.97 16.92 11.60
C GLY A 371 -3.18 18.03 12.62
N ALA A 372 -2.57 17.94 13.80
CA ALA A 372 -2.81 18.85 14.93
C ALA A 372 -2.42 20.32 14.66
N ARG A 373 -1.61 20.57 13.62
CA ARG A 373 -1.19 21.91 13.18
C ARG A 373 -1.59 22.21 11.74
N LEU A 374 -2.43 21.35 11.17
CA LEU A 374 -2.80 21.40 9.77
C LEU A 374 -3.96 22.38 9.54
N LEU A 375 -4.96 22.35 10.41
CA LEU A 375 -6.10 23.26 10.31
C LEU A 375 -5.74 24.63 10.88
N ARG A 376 -6.11 25.70 10.18
CA ARG A 376 -6.02 27.06 10.74
C ARG A 376 -7.05 27.32 11.82
N ASN A 377 -8.22 26.71 11.69
CA ASN A 377 -9.31 26.73 12.67
C ASN A 377 -9.75 25.28 12.92
N GLY A 378 -9.72 24.84 14.18
CA GLY A 378 -9.97 23.45 14.56
C GLY A 378 -8.73 22.78 15.14
N ASP A 379 -8.94 21.65 15.83
CA ASP A 379 -7.87 21.00 16.59
C ASP A 379 -7.02 20.07 15.71
N ALA A 380 -7.66 19.27 14.84
CA ALA A 380 -7.01 18.28 13.98
C ALA A 380 -7.97 17.78 12.88
N LEU A 381 -7.48 16.96 11.93
CA LEU A 381 -8.38 16.25 11.01
C LEU A 381 -8.97 14.96 11.61
N ARG A 382 -8.23 14.28 12.48
CA ARG A 382 -8.66 13.02 13.10
C ARG A 382 -8.19 12.92 14.54
N SER A 383 -8.88 12.10 15.33
CA SER A 383 -8.51 11.79 16.71
C SER A 383 -8.54 10.28 16.95
N LEU A 384 -7.41 9.71 17.34
CA LEU A 384 -7.33 8.31 17.79
C LEU A 384 -8.07 8.14 19.13
N LYS A 385 -8.03 9.18 19.98
CA LYS A 385 -8.68 9.20 21.29
C LYS A 385 -10.19 9.25 21.20
N SER A 386 -10.75 10.01 20.27
CA SER A 386 -12.20 10.19 20.13
C SER A 386 -12.56 10.43 18.67
N PRO A 387 -12.59 9.38 17.82
CA PRO A 387 -12.97 9.52 16.42
C PRO A 387 -14.36 10.16 16.29
N GLY A 388 -14.50 11.11 15.36
CA GLY A 388 -15.74 11.85 15.16
C GLY A 388 -15.80 13.17 15.95
N THR A 389 -14.73 13.55 16.65
CA THR A 389 -14.69 14.77 17.47
C THR A 389 -13.51 15.68 17.18
N ALA A 390 -12.71 15.43 16.13
CA ALA A 390 -11.51 16.23 15.85
C ALA A 390 -11.83 17.69 15.45
N TYR A 391 -13.01 17.89 14.84
CA TYR A 391 -13.58 19.19 14.53
C TYR A 391 -15.10 19.09 14.51
N ALA A 392 -15.80 20.18 14.83
CA ALA A 392 -17.25 20.23 14.86
C ALA A 392 -17.76 21.58 14.35
N ASN A 393 -18.81 21.52 13.54
CA ASN A 393 -19.49 22.70 12.97
C ASN A 393 -18.54 23.71 12.29
N ASP A 394 -17.44 23.23 11.71
CA ASP A 394 -16.58 24.09 10.89
C ASP A 394 -17.37 24.53 9.65
N PRO A 395 -17.36 25.83 9.29
CA PRO A 395 -18.11 26.33 8.15
C PRO A 395 -17.77 25.63 6.84
N VAL A 396 -16.52 25.15 6.69
CA VAL A 396 -15.98 24.56 5.47
C VAL A 396 -15.83 23.04 5.58
N LEU A 397 -15.38 22.50 6.69
CA LEU A 397 -15.20 21.05 6.85
C LEU A 397 -16.47 20.34 7.33
N GLY A 398 -17.41 21.08 7.91
CA GLY A 398 -18.55 20.50 8.62
C GLY A 398 -18.11 19.88 9.95
N THR A 399 -18.48 18.62 10.18
CA THR A 399 -18.16 17.90 11.42
C THR A 399 -17.44 16.60 11.08
N ASP A 400 -16.47 16.23 11.90
CA ASP A 400 -15.74 14.98 11.78
C ASP A 400 -16.72 13.80 11.71
N ARG A 401 -16.56 12.99 10.66
CA ARG A 401 -17.46 11.87 10.34
C ARG A 401 -16.92 10.53 10.79
N GLN A 402 -15.71 10.46 11.36
CA GLN A 402 -15.14 9.20 11.79
C GLN A 402 -16.02 8.51 12.83
N VAL A 403 -16.01 7.18 12.80
CA VAL A 403 -16.75 6.34 13.75
C VAL A 403 -15.79 5.57 14.63
N ALA A 404 -16.16 5.35 15.89
CA ALA A 404 -15.30 4.72 16.90
C ALA A 404 -15.68 3.26 17.20
N HIS A 405 -16.84 2.79 16.74
CA HIS A 405 -17.37 1.47 17.07
C HIS A 405 -17.91 0.72 15.84
N LEU A 406 -17.73 -0.61 15.76
CA LEU A 406 -18.12 -1.44 14.62
C LEU A 406 -19.62 -1.36 14.28
N GLN A 407 -20.49 -1.17 15.27
CA GLN A 407 -21.92 -0.98 15.04
C GLN A 407 -22.25 0.30 14.26
N GLN A 408 -21.34 1.27 14.26
CA GLN A 408 -21.47 2.52 13.52
C GLN A 408 -20.79 2.46 12.14
N LEU A 409 -20.25 1.30 11.74
CA LEU A 409 -19.53 1.11 10.48
C LEU A 409 -20.33 1.70 9.31
N VAL A 410 -19.71 2.66 8.61
CA VAL A 410 -20.32 3.33 7.47
C VAL A 410 -20.07 2.50 6.23
N ARG A 411 -21.16 2.12 5.55
CA ARG A 411 -21.11 1.45 4.23
C ARG A 411 -21.41 2.49 3.16
N THR A 412 -20.42 2.83 2.37
CA THR A 412 -20.53 3.85 1.32
C THR A 412 -19.68 3.46 0.12
N PRO A 413 -20.06 3.80 -1.12
CA PRO A 413 -19.18 3.67 -2.28
C PRO A 413 -18.15 4.81 -2.37
N ASP A 414 -18.37 5.92 -1.68
CA ASP A 414 -17.40 7.02 -1.57
C ASP A 414 -16.18 6.58 -0.76
N ASP A 415 -15.08 7.34 -0.89
CA ASP A 415 -13.90 7.17 -0.06
C ASP A 415 -13.39 5.71 -0.03
N ASN A 416 -13.38 5.07 -1.19
CA ASN A 416 -12.98 3.67 -1.36
C ASN A 416 -13.70 2.68 -0.43
N GLY A 417 -14.94 2.94 -0.01
CA GLY A 417 -15.60 2.14 1.02
C GLY A 417 -15.57 2.76 2.42
N GLY A 418 -15.38 4.08 2.51
CA GLY A 418 -15.22 4.80 3.77
C GLY A 418 -13.94 4.45 4.51
N VAL A 419 -12.80 4.42 3.82
CA VAL A 419 -11.51 4.05 4.41
C VAL A 419 -11.08 5.04 5.50
N HIS A 420 -11.19 6.35 5.26
CA HIS A 420 -10.83 7.38 6.25
C HIS A 420 -11.91 7.54 7.34
N ILE A 421 -13.17 7.27 7.00
CA ILE A 421 -14.29 7.32 7.95
C ILE A 421 -14.20 6.16 8.97
N ASN A 422 -14.01 4.94 8.47
CA ASN A 422 -14.02 3.73 9.30
C ASN A 422 -12.66 3.45 9.96
N SER A 423 -11.59 4.16 9.61
CA SER A 423 -10.27 4.01 10.24
C SER A 423 -10.28 4.37 11.72
N GLY A 424 -11.23 5.21 12.16
CA GLY A 424 -11.44 5.54 13.57
C GLY A 424 -11.64 4.33 14.47
N ILE A 425 -12.25 3.24 13.99
CA ILE A 425 -12.52 2.02 14.78
C ILE A 425 -11.21 1.33 15.22
N PRO A 426 -10.35 0.85 14.30
CA PRO A 426 -9.06 0.24 14.68
C PRO A 426 -8.09 1.25 15.32
N ALA A 427 -8.14 2.52 14.95
CA ALA A 427 -7.33 3.58 15.54
C ALA A 427 -7.69 3.81 17.03
N HIS A 428 -8.98 3.79 17.36
CA HIS A 428 -9.45 3.89 18.74
C HIS A 428 -9.10 2.64 19.57
N ALA A 429 -9.18 1.43 18.98
CA ALA A 429 -8.71 0.22 19.65
C ALA A 429 -7.21 0.30 20.02
N PHE A 430 -6.38 0.87 19.15
CA PHE A 430 -4.97 1.12 19.46
C PHE A 430 -4.81 2.09 20.64
N TYR A 431 -5.50 3.24 20.59
CA TYR A 431 -5.47 4.23 21.67
C TYR A 431 -5.85 3.61 23.02
N ARG A 432 -6.94 2.83 23.06
CA ARG A 432 -7.41 2.16 24.28
C ARG A 432 -6.38 1.17 24.81
N THR A 433 -5.75 0.40 23.93
CA THR A 433 -4.66 -0.50 24.31
C THR A 433 -3.48 0.27 24.90
N ALA A 434 -3.02 1.32 24.22
CA ALA A 434 -1.90 2.13 24.69
C ALA A 434 -2.19 2.75 26.06
N MET A 435 -3.39 3.33 26.24
CA MET A 435 -3.81 3.93 27.52
C MET A 435 -3.88 2.92 28.66
N ALA A 436 -4.34 1.70 28.39
CA ALA A 436 -4.39 0.64 29.40
C ALA A 436 -2.99 0.18 29.83
N LEU A 437 -1.99 0.25 28.93
CA LEU A 437 -0.62 -0.18 29.20
C LEU A 437 0.28 0.92 29.74
N GLY A 438 -0.05 2.19 29.48
CA GLY A 438 0.71 3.38 29.89
C GLY A 438 2.13 3.43 29.33
N GLY A 439 2.95 4.34 29.87
CA GLY A 439 4.36 4.46 29.49
C GLY A 439 4.54 4.97 28.06
N TYR A 440 5.55 4.50 27.34
CA TYR A 440 5.75 4.85 25.94
C TYR A 440 4.97 3.90 25.03
N ALA A 441 3.98 4.43 24.30
CA ALA A 441 3.04 3.62 23.52
C ALA A 441 3.73 2.68 22.52
N TRP A 442 4.88 3.06 21.97
CA TRP A 442 5.63 2.26 21.00
C TRP A 442 6.30 1.01 21.59
N GLU A 443 6.60 0.98 22.90
CA GLU A 443 7.35 -0.13 23.52
C GLU A 443 6.51 -1.41 23.64
N ARG A 444 5.19 -1.27 23.83
CA ARG A 444 4.27 -2.40 24.04
C ARG A 444 3.16 -2.41 22.99
N ALA A 445 2.23 -1.45 23.04
CA ALA A 445 1.10 -1.41 22.10
C ALA A 445 1.56 -1.28 20.64
N GLY A 446 2.48 -0.35 20.36
CA GLY A 446 3.07 -0.16 19.03
C GLY A 446 3.77 -1.40 18.52
N LEU A 447 4.57 -2.06 19.36
CA LEU A 447 5.26 -3.31 19.00
C LEU A 447 4.26 -4.44 18.67
N ILE A 448 3.18 -4.59 19.43
CA ILE A 448 2.12 -5.57 19.15
C ILE A 448 1.48 -5.32 17.78
N TRP A 449 1.11 -4.06 17.49
CA TRP A 449 0.50 -3.70 16.20
C TRP A 449 1.48 -3.89 15.05
N PHE A 450 2.75 -3.53 15.24
CA PHE A 450 3.78 -3.69 14.21
C PHE A 450 4.06 -5.16 13.89
N GLU A 451 4.17 -6.04 14.90
CA GLU A 451 4.33 -7.48 14.66
C GLU A 451 3.07 -8.11 14.05
N ALA A 452 1.87 -7.60 14.37
CA ALA A 452 0.64 -8.07 13.73
C ALA A 452 0.60 -7.81 12.22
N LEU A 453 1.28 -6.77 11.69
CA LEU A 453 1.38 -6.51 10.26
C LEU A 453 2.12 -7.61 9.49
N LYS A 454 3.04 -8.28 10.16
CA LYS A 454 3.88 -9.34 9.58
C LYS A 454 3.18 -10.70 9.60
N ASP A 455 1.99 -10.78 10.18
CA ASP A 455 1.29 -12.04 10.38
C ASP A 455 0.85 -12.65 9.02
N PRO A 456 1.28 -13.89 8.71
CA PRO A 456 0.97 -14.53 7.45
C PRO A 456 -0.51 -14.90 7.30
N SER A 457 -1.35 -14.65 8.31
CA SER A 457 -2.81 -14.80 8.23
C SER A 457 -3.47 -13.61 7.52
N LEU A 458 -2.79 -12.47 7.43
CA LEU A 458 -3.30 -11.32 6.68
C LEU A 458 -3.39 -11.64 5.18
N ARG A 459 -4.46 -11.14 4.57
CA ARG A 459 -4.78 -11.27 3.15
C ARG A 459 -5.14 -9.87 2.66
N PRO A 460 -5.07 -9.62 1.33
CA PRO A 460 -5.43 -8.31 0.80
C PRO A 460 -6.85 -7.83 1.16
N ALA A 461 -7.77 -8.73 1.48
CA ALA A 461 -9.14 -8.41 1.90
C ALA A 461 -9.36 -8.51 3.43
N SER A 462 -8.31 -8.70 4.24
CA SER A 462 -8.46 -8.82 5.68
C SER A 462 -9.06 -7.57 6.30
N GLY A 463 -10.17 -7.74 7.02
CA GLY A 463 -10.84 -6.68 7.77
C GLY A 463 -10.49 -6.72 9.27
N PHE A 464 -11.25 -5.96 10.06
CA PHE A 464 -10.91 -5.68 11.46
C PHE A 464 -10.82 -6.93 12.34
N THR A 465 -11.72 -7.90 12.17
CA THR A 465 -11.75 -9.13 13.00
C THR A 465 -10.52 -10.01 12.80
N VAL A 466 -9.96 -10.06 11.59
CA VAL A 466 -8.74 -10.83 11.29
C VAL A 466 -7.54 -10.13 11.90
N PHE A 467 -7.41 -8.81 11.70
CA PHE A 467 -6.30 -8.05 12.25
C PHE A 467 -6.32 -8.01 13.79
N ALA A 468 -7.50 -7.90 14.39
CA ALA A 468 -7.66 -8.04 15.84
C ALA A 468 -7.11 -9.38 16.34
N GLY A 469 -7.42 -10.48 15.63
CA GLY A 469 -6.82 -11.80 15.88
C GLY A 469 -5.29 -11.82 15.80
N CYS A 470 -4.72 -11.15 14.79
CA CYS A 470 -3.27 -11.01 14.64
C CYS A 470 -2.66 -10.23 15.81
N THR A 471 -3.28 -9.14 16.27
CA THR A 471 -2.78 -8.37 17.44
C THR A 471 -2.84 -9.18 18.74
N VAL A 472 -3.92 -9.93 18.97
CA VAL A 472 -4.03 -10.85 20.13
C VAL A 472 -2.93 -11.90 20.07
N GLY A 473 -2.75 -12.53 18.91
CA GLY A 473 -1.70 -13.51 18.70
C GLY A 473 -0.30 -12.92 18.90
N SER A 474 -0.04 -11.69 18.45
CA SER A 474 1.24 -11.00 18.67
C SER A 474 1.46 -10.66 20.14
N ALA A 475 0.43 -10.21 20.86
CA ALA A 475 0.52 -9.97 22.31
C ALA A 475 0.91 -11.25 23.07
N VAL A 476 0.27 -12.37 22.75
CA VAL A 476 0.63 -13.69 23.34
C VAL A 476 2.05 -14.10 22.96
N SER A 477 2.45 -13.94 21.70
CA SER A 477 3.80 -14.33 21.25
C SER A 477 4.92 -13.48 21.88
N LEU A 478 4.67 -12.19 22.12
CA LEU A 478 5.66 -11.25 22.66
C LEU A 478 5.73 -11.27 24.18
N PHE A 479 4.58 -11.34 24.86
CA PHE A 479 4.47 -11.12 26.31
C PHE A 479 3.93 -12.33 27.06
N GLY A 480 3.22 -13.23 26.39
CA GLY A 480 2.57 -14.40 26.99
C GLY A 480 1.07 -14.24 27.18
N GLU A 481 0.37 -15.36 27.35
CA GLU A 481 -1.06 -15.38 27.58
C GLU A 481 -1.42 -14.82 28.97
N ALA A 482 -2.63 -14.26 29.07
CA ALA A 482 -3.18 -13.65 30.29
C ALA A 482 -2.35 -12.52 30.93
N THR A 483 -1.35 -11.99 30.22
CA THR A 483 -0.60 -10.80 30.63
C THR A 483 -1.42 -9.52 30.47
N PRO A 484 -1.02 -8.40 31.12
CA PRO A 484 -1.67 -7.11 30.92
C PRO A 484 -1.76 -6.69 29.45
N GLU A 485 -0.74 -6.97 28.63
CA GLU A 485 -0.72 -6.73 27.18
C GLU A 485 -1.81 -7.51 26.48
N HIS A 486 -1.88 -8.83 26.73
CA HIS A 486 -2.90 -9.67 26.14
C HIS A 486 -4.32 -9.22 26.51
N GLN A 487 -4.55 -8.91 27.79
CA GLN A 487 -5.86 -8.47 28.27
C GLN A 487 -6.24 -7.07 27.75
N ALA A 488 -5.29 -6.15 27.67
CA ALA A 488 -5.52 -4.80 27.12
C ALA A 488 -5.95 -4.86 25.66
N VAL A 489 -5.30 -5.70 24.84
CA VAL A 489 -5.65 -5.88 23.42
C VAL A 489 -7.05 -6.46 23.27
N LEU A 490 -7.39 -7.50 24.03
CA LEU A 490 -8.72 -8.11 24.00
C LEU A 490 -9.80 -7.09 24.38
N ALA A 491 -9.62 -6.41 25.51
CA ALA A 491 -10.57 -5.42 26.01
C ALA A 491 -10.74 -4.25 25.03
N ALA A 492 -9.66 -3.76 24.42
CA ALA A 492 -9.73 -2.64 23.49
C ALA A 492 -10.47 -2.98 22.18
N TRP A 493 -10.30 -4.19 21.64
CA TRP A 493 -11.07 -4.63 20.48
C TRP A 493 -12.54 -4.87 20.81
N GLU A 494 -12.83 -5.42 21.99
CA GLU A 494 -14.19 -5.59 22.49
C GLU A 494 -14.89 -4.23 22.70
N ASP A 495 -14.19 -3.24 23.26
CA ASP A 495 -14.69 -1.87 23.48
C ASP A 495 -15.11 -1.17 22.18
N VAL A 496 -14.50 -1.52 21.04
CA VAL A 496 -14.89 -1.01 19.71
C VAL A 496 -15.81 -1.97 18.95
N GLY A 497 -16.29 -3.03 19.59
CA GLY A 497 -17.25 -3.98 19.05
C GLY A 497 -16.67 -4.97 18.03
N VAL A 498 -15.35 -5.18 18.03
CA VAL A 498 -14.67 -6.11 17.12
C VAL A 498 -14.24 -7.35 17.89
N HIS A 499 -14.79 -8.50 17.53
CA HIS A 499 -14.39 -9.78 18.14
C HIS A 499 -13.20 -10.40 17.37
N PRO A 500 -12.05 -10.63 18.02
CA PRO A 500 -10.88 -11.23 17.38
C PRO A 500 -11.17 -12.63 16.84
N ARG A 501 -10.77 -12.91 15.60
CA ARG A 501 -10.75 -14.28 15.08
C ARG A 501 -9.43 -14.96 15.48
N PRO A 502 -9.45 -16.09 16.21
CA PRO A 502 -8.23 -16.80 16.56
C PRO A 502 -7.42 -17.20 15.33
N ARG A 503 -6.08 -17.17 15.43
CA ARG A 503 -5.21 -17.76 14.40
C ARG A 503 -5.61 -19.23 14.19
N PRO A 504 -5.69 -19.73 12.95
CA PRO A 504 -5.73 -21.17 12.73
C PRO A 504 -4.49 -21.78 13.40
N GLN A 505 -4.68 -22.69 14.36
CA GLN A 505 -3.55 -23.42 14.94
C GLN A 505 -2.85 -24.17 13.80
N ALA A 506 -1.53 -23.98 13.67
CA ALA A 506 -0.74 -24.83 12.82
C ALA A 506 -0.95 -26.27 13.30
N ALA A 507 -1.37 -27.16 12.41
CA ALA A 507 -1.53 -28.57 12.75
C ALA A 507 -0.21 -29.06 13.34
N THR A 508 -0.24 -29.43 14.62
CA THR A 508 0.89 -30.10 15.27
C THR A 508 1.21 -31.33 14.42
N PRO A 509 2.43 -31.49 13.89
CA PRO A 509 2.77 -32.73 13.22
C PRO A 509 2.58 -33.84 14.24
N MET A 510 1.70 -34.80 13.94
CA MET A 510 1.54 -35.97 14.80
C MET A 510 2.91 -36.66 14.90
N ALA A 511 3.35 -36.85 16.13
CA ALA A 511 4.63 -37.46 16.50
C ALA A 511 4.74 -38.90 15.99
#